data_AF-A0A533UHU3-F1
#
_entry.id   AF-A0A533UHU3-F1
#
_cell.length_a   1.000
_cell.length_b   1.000
_cell.length_c   1.000
_cell.angle_alpha   90.00
_cell.angle_beta   90.00
_cell.angle_gamma   90.00
#
_symmetry.space_group_name_H-M   'P 1'
#
loop_
_entity.id
_entity.type
_entity.pdbx_description
1 polymer ?
#
loop_
_entity_poly.entity_id
_entity_poly.type
_entity_poly.pdbx_seq_one_letter_code
_entity_poly.pdbx_strand_id
1 'polypeptide(L)'
;MRSRKGLSTVVGMVFALIALAISVGYITYSMNILDQYNQVVIAKSQQTIDNGKENFQLYTSTIKNNKFNVTVINTGNLPINITRMWVQNYSVSDSVNYYTINTLVSPGATMINIGQNIPLTVNPASNGYYNIKLTTTRGNSLQFNMGSPGVKPLFMQLMFLPNKSSVTGLNVTLLYLVTNNSTSNNLLTNIQPQLSSPVCTGTGSLTSLVGPVPAQYPTLPSGSTAIFKWNYVFGGAATNKCYIT
;
A
#
# COMPACT_ATOMS: atom_id res chain seq x y z
N MET A 1 -9.00 -86.00 29.86
CA MET A 1 -9.68 -84.70 29.58
C MET A 1 -9.05 -83.46 30.25
N ARG A 2 -8.10 -83.59 31.21
CA ARG A 2 -7.48 -82.42 31.88
C ARG A 2 -6.47 -81.60 31.03
N SER A 3 -5.74 -82.20 30.07
CA SER A 3 -4.71 -81.46 29.31
C SER A 3 -5.26 -80.46 28.28
N ARG A 4 -6.48 -80.66 27.78
CA ARG A 4 -7.14 -79.71 26.84
C ARG A 4 -7.55 -78.39 27.52
N LYS A 5 -7.76 -78.38 28.84
CA LYS A 5 -8.11 -77.16 29.59
C LYS A 5 -6.93 -76.20 29.72
N GLY A 6 -5.72 -76.70 29.95
CA GLY A 6 -4.51 -75.85 30.06
C GLY A 6 -4.12 -75.16 28.75
N LEU A 7 -4.30 -75.85 27.61
CA LEU A 7 -3.95 -75.31 26.30
C LEU A 7 -4.88 -74.15 25.88
N SER A 8 -6.17 -74.22 26.23
CA SER A 8 -7.15 -73.13 26.02
C SER A 8 -6.84 -71.90 26.88
N THR A 9 -6.35 -72.08 28.11
CA THR A 9 -5.98 -70.97 29.00
C THR A 9 -4.77 -70.21 28.48
N VAL A 10 -3.77 -70.92 27.95
CA VAL A 10 -2.58 -70.31 27.34
C VAL A 10 -2.94 -69.53 26.08
N VAL A 11 -3.78 -70.09 25.19
CA VAL A 11 -4.23 -69.40 23.97
C VAL A 11 -5.06 -68.15 24.32
N GLY A 12 -5.96 -68.23 25.30
CA GLY A 12 -6.73 -67.08 25.78
C GLY A 12 -5.84 -65.97 26.36
N MET A 13 -4.79 -66.33 27.11
CA MET A 13 -3.83 -65.38 27.65
C MET A 13 -3.04 -64.66 26.54
N VAL A 14 -2.60 -65.38 25.52
CA VAL A 14 -1.90 -64.78 24.36
C VAL A 14 -2.79 -63.80 23.62
N PHE A 15 -4.05 -64.17 23.38
CA PHE A 15 -5.02 -63.24 22.76
C PHE A 15 -5.29 -62.01 23.62
N ALA A 16 -5.41 -62.16 24.94
CA ALA A 16 -5.58 -61.04 25.85
C ALA A 16 -4.37 -60.09 25.84
N LEU A 17 -3.14 -60.62 25.79
CA LEU A 17 -1.91 -59.81 25.70
C LEU A 17 -1.83 -59.05 24.38
N ILE A 18 -2.18 -59.68 23.25
CA ILE A 18 -2.23 -59.03 21.94
C ILE A 18 -3.28 -57.91 21.94
N ALA A 19 -4.48 -58.19 22.44
CA ALA A 19 -5.55 -57.19 22.52
C ALA A 19 -5.16 -55.99 23.41
N LEU A 20 -4.49 -56.25 24.54
CA LEU A 20 -4.00 -55.21 25.44
C LEU A 20 -2.88 -54.38 24.78
N ALA A 21 -1.94 -55.02 24.09
CA ALA A 21 -0.86 -54.33 23.37
C ALA A 21 -1.41 -53.43 22.25
N ILE A 22 -2.40 -53.89 21.48
CA ILE A 22 -3.07 -53.09 20.44
C ILE A 22 -3.77 -51.89 21.08
N SER A 23 -4.48 -52.10 22.20
CA SER A 23 -5.22 -51.05 22.90
C SER A 23 -4.27 -49.97 23.45
N VAL A 24 -3.19 -50.37 24.13
CA VAL A 24 -2.17 -49.44 24.65
C VAL A 24 -1.47 -48.71 23.51
N GLY A 25 -1.14 -49.41 22.42
CA GLY A 25 -0.56 -48.80 21.22
C GLY A 25 -1.46 -47.75 20.60
N TYR A 26 -2.75 -48.04 20.47
CA TYR A 26 -3.74 -47.10 19.93
C TYR A 26 -3.93 -45.87 20.83
N ILE A 27 -4.00 -46.05 22.15
CA ILE A 27 -4.09 -44.94 23.12
C ILE A 27 -2.85 -44.06 23.02
N THR A 28 -1.66 -44.66 23.00
CA THR A 28 -0.38 -43.92 22.90
C THR A 28 -0.29 -43.13 21.60
N TYR A 29 -0.68 -43.74 20.47
CA TYR A 29 -0.74 -43.06 19.19
C TYR A 29 -1.74 -41.89 19.22
N SER A 30 -2.94 -42.11 19.76
CA SER A 30 -3.98 -41.09 19.84
C SER A 30 -3.56 -39.91 20.73
N MET A 31 -2.88 -40.18 21.85
CA MET A 31 -2.30 -39.14 22.71
C MET A 31 -1.26 -38.31 21.97
N ASN A 32 -0.34 -38.94 21.22
CA ASN A 32 0.66 -38.22 20.43
C ASN A 32 0.02 -37.33 19.35
N ILE A 33 -1.04 -37.79 18.69
CA ILE A 33 -1.78 -36.99 17.71
C ILE A 33 -2.48 -35.79 18.37
N LEU A 34 -3.06 -35.98 19.57
CA LEU A 34 -3.67 -34.89 20.34
C LEU A 34 -2.64 -33.84 20.76
N ASP A 35 -1.47 -34.26 21.22
CA ASP A 35 -0.38 -33.34 21.59
C ASP A 35 0.13 -32.55 20.39
N GLN A 36 0.34 -33.21 19.24
CA GLN A 36 0.69 -32.53 17.99
C GLN A 36 -0.37 -31.51 17.57
N TYR A 37 -1.65 -31.87 17.65
CA TYR A 37 -2.74 -30.98 17.34
C TYR A 37 -2.75 -29.75 18.26
N ASN A 38 -2.62 -29.95 19.57
CA ASN A 38 -2.58 -28.86 20.55
C ASN A 38 -1.42 -27.89 20.28
N GLN A 39 -0.23 -28.42 19.97
CA GLN A 39 0.93 -27.60 19.62
C GLN A 39 0.70 -26.78 18.34
N VAL A 40 0.10 -27.39 17.31
CA VAL A 40 -0.23 -26.69 16.06
C VAL A 40 -1.25 -25.58 16.30
N VAL A 41 -2.28 -25.82 17.12
CA VAL A 41 -3.28 -24.80 17.46
C VAL A 41 -2.65 -23.62 18.19
N ILE A 42 -1.79 -23.88 19.19
CA ILE A 42 -1.09 -22.81 19.92
C ILE A 42 -0.19 -22.01 18.97
N ALA A 43 0.60 -22.69 18.14
CA ALA A 43 1.48 -22.04 17.16
C ALA A 43 0.69 -21.21 16.14
N LYS A 44 -0.46 -21.70 15.66
CA LYS A 44 -1.33 -20.97 14.74
C LYS A 44 -2.02 -19.78 15.39
N SER A 45 -2.43 -19.91 16.65
CA SER A 45 -2.98 -18.80 17.44
C SER A 45 -1.93 -17.69 17.60
N GLN A 46 -0.71 -18.05 18.00
CA GLN A 46 0.39 -17.09 18.12
C GLN A 46 0.73 -16.45 16.77
N GLN A 47 0.80 -17.22 15.69
CA GLN A 47 1.02 -16.69 14.34
C GLN A 47 -0.07 -15.67 13.95
N THR A 48 -1.33 -15.93 14.28
CA THR A 48 -2.44 -15.00 13.97
C THR A 48 -2.30 -13.70 14.75
N ILE A 49 -1.93 -13.77 16.03
CA ILE A 49 -1.64 -12.59 16.86
C ILE A 49 -0.48 -11.80 16.29
N ASP A 50 0.60 -12.46 15.91
CA ASP A 50 1.79 -11.81 15.37
C ASP A 50 1.51 -11.18 13.99
N ASN A 51 0.73 -11.86 13.15
CA ASN A 51 0.24 -11.30 11.88
C ASN A 51 -0.60 -10.05 12.12
N GLY A 52 -1.44 -10.03 13.16
CA GLY A 52 -2.24 -8.86 13.53
C GLY A 52 -1.41 -7.68 14.04
N LYS A 53 -0.21 -7.93 14.60
CA LYS A 53 0.73 -6.90 15.07
C LYS A 53 1.68 -6.40 13.97
N GLU A 54 1.67 -7.06 12.82
CA GLU A 54 2.47 -6.70 11.67
C GLU A 54 1.67 -5.81 10.72
N ASN A 55 2.02 -4.53 10.63
CA ASN A 55 1.34 -3.61 9.72
C ASN A 55 2.36 -2.72 9.02
N PHE A 56 2.14 -2.44 7.75
CA PHE A 56 3.03 -1.59 6.97
C PHE A 56 2.28 -0.91 5.86
N GLN A 57 2.75 0.28 5.52
CA GLN A 57 2.08 1.17 4.59
C GLN A 57 3.05 1.67 3.53
N LEU A 58 2.51 2.00 2.37
CA LEU A 58 3.26 2.65 1.32
C LEU A 58 3.52 4.09 1.74
N TYR A 59 4.80 4.47 1.81
CA TYR A 59 5.18 5.87 2.05
C TYR A 59 5.28 6.62 0.73
N THR A 60 6.09 6.12 -0.21
CA THR A 60 6.19 6.67 -1.57
C THR A 60 6.48 5.56 -2.58
N SER A 61 6.13 5.79 -3.84
CA SER A 61 6.51 4.93 -4.95
C SER A 61 6.94 5.78 -6.14
N THR A 62 8.15 5.56 -6.62
CA THR A 62 8.73 6.31 -7.75
C THR A 62 9.51 5.38 -8.67
N ILE A 63 9.79 5.81 -9.89
CA ILE A 63 10.70 5.10 -10.79
C ILE A 63 12.02 5.87 -10.77
N LYS A 64 13.11 5.18 -10.42
CA LYS A 64 14.48 5.74 -10.42
C LYS A 64 15.37 4.79 -11.20
N ASN A 65 16.17 5.32 -12.12
CA ASN A 65 17.07 4.55 -12.99
C ASN A 65 16.34 3.42 -13.76
N ASN A 66 15.14 3.70 -14.28
CA ASN A 66 14.26 2.72 -14.92
C ASN A 66 13.94 1.50 -14.04
N LYS A 67 13.98 1.65 -12.72
CA LYS A 67 13.63 0.61 -11.75
C LYS A 67 12.64 1.14 -10.72
N PHE A 68 11.89 0.23 -10.09
CA PHE A 68 11.00 0.61 -9.00
C PHE A 68 11.80 1.10 -7.80
N ASN A 69 11.41 2.23 -7.25
CA ASN A 69 11.94 2.79 -6.03
C ASN A 69 10.78 3.02 -5.07
N VAL A 70 10.47 1.96 -4.33
CA VAL A 70 9.37 1.93 -3.36
C VAL A 70 9.92 2.20 -1.97
N THR A 71 9.22 3.06 -1.25
CA THR A 71 9.47 3.37 0.14
C THR A 71 8.31 2.88 1.00
N VAL A 72 8.60 2.06 2.00
CA VAL A 72 7.63 1.49 2.92
C VAL A 72 7.94 1.94 4.33
N ILE A 73 6.91 2.19 5.12
CA ILE A 73 7.01 2.41 6.57
C ILE A 73 6.33 1.28 7.33
N ASN A 74 7.00 0.76 8.36
CA ASN A 74 6.41 -0.22 9.27
C ASN A 74 5.62 0.53 10.35
N THR A 75 4.28 0.41 10.30
CA THR A 75 3.36 1.03 11.27
C THR A 75 2.94 0.06 12.38
N GLY A 76 3.37 -1.19 12.30
CA GLY A 76 3.10 -2.22 13.30
C GLY A 76 4.10 -2.22 14.45
N ASN A 77 3.83 -3.10 15.41
CA ASN A 77 4.64 -3.26 16.62
C ASN A 77 5.74 -4.32 16.47
N LEU A 78 5.75 -5.06 15.36
CA LEU A 78 6.75 -6.10 15.08
C LEU A 78 7.58 -5.75 13.84
N PRO A 79 8.89 -6.11 13.82
CA PRO A 79 9.69 -6.01 12.61
C PRO A 79 9.07 -6.82 11.48
N ILE A 80 9.05 -6.25 10.27
CA ILE A 80 8.58 -6.92 9.07
C ILE A 80 9.77 -7.34 8.23
N ASN A 81 9.69 -8.50 7.58
CA ASN A 81 10.64 -8.86 6.53
C ASN A 81 9.86 -9.08 5.22
N ILE A 82 10.07 -8.19 4.25
CA ILE A 82 9.46 -8.26 2.94
C ILE A 82 10.26 -9.24 2.08
N THR A 83 9.62 -10.34 1.68
CA THR A 83 10.29 -11.47 1.00
C THR A 83 9.99 -11.53 -0.49
N ARG A 84 8.85 -11.01 -0.91
CA ARG A 84 8.38 -11.12 -2.30
C ARG A 84 7.80 -9.81 -2.78
N MET A 85 8.15 -9.45 -4.00
CA MET A 85 7.55 -8.37 -4.76
C MET A 85 6.92 -8.96 -6.02
N TRP A 86 5.61 -8.97 -6.07
CA TRP A 86 4.84 -9.29 -7.27
C TRP A 86 4.69 -8.02 -8.10
N VAL A 87 4.90 -8.14 -9.40
CA VAL A 87 4.74 -7.05 -10.35
C VAL A 87 3.86 -7.57 -11.49
N GLN A 88 2.74 -6.89 -11.68
CA GLN A 88 1.89 -7.06 -12.84
C GLN A 88 2.00 -5.83 -13.72
N ASN A 89 2.36 -6.01 -14.99
CA ASN A 89 2.29 -4.94 -15.99
C ASN A 89 0.95 -5.03 -16.73
N TYR A 90 0.14 -3.98 -16.66
CA TYR A 90 -1.15 -3.92 -17.36
C TYR A 90 -1.06 -3.39 -18.79
N SER A 91 0.09 -2.83 -19.18
CA SER A 91 0.31 -2.35 -20.56
C SER A 91 0.56 -3.49 -21.55
N VAL A 92 0.71 -4.73 -21.06
CA VAL A 92 0.89 -5.96 -21.85
C VAL A 92 0.00 -7.07 -21.27
N SER A 93 -0.49 -7.97 -22.11
CA SER A 93 -1.24 -9.14 -21.66
C SER A 93 -0.33 -10.11 -20.88
N ASP A 94 -0.87 -10.71 -19.82
CA ASP A 94 -0.24 -11.81 -19.05
C ASP A 94 1.18 -11.57 -18.52
N SER A 95 1.47 -10.33 -18.10
CA SER A 95 2.75 -10.00 -17.47
C SER A 95 2.62 -9.97 -15.95
N VAL A 96 2.57 -11.13 -15.30
CA VAL A 96 2.67 -11.24 -13.83
C VAL A 96 3.96 -11.97 -13.48
N ASN A 97 4.86 -11.28 -12.80
CA ASN A 97 6.14 -11.83 -12.35
C ASN A 97 6.32 -11.59 -10.85
N TYR A 98 7.07 -12.45 -10.19
CA TYR A 98 7.49 -12.23 -8.81
C TYR A 98 9.00 -12.19 -8.69
N TYR A 99 9.47 -11.39 -7.74
CA TYR A 99 10.87 -11.23 -7.43
C TYR A 99 11.08 -11.47 -5.95
N THR A 100 12.06 -12.29 -5.62
CA THR A 100 12.49 -12.47 -4.25
C THR A 100 13.27 -11.24 -3.81
N ILE A 101 12.84 -10.66 -2.70
CA ILE A 101 13.51 -9.56 -2.02
C ILE A 101 13.77 -10.00 -0.57
N ASN A 102 14.67 -9.33 0.12
CA ASN A 102 14.94 -9.62 1.53
C ASN A 102 15.18 -8.31 2.24
N THR A 103 14.10 -7.70 2.71
CA THR A 103 14.13 -6.34 3.22
C THR A 103 13.47 -6.30 4.60
N LEU A 104 14.31 -6.14 5.62
CA LEU A 104 13.89 -6.02 7.01
C LEU A 104 13.57 -4.56 7.35
N VAL A 105 12.38 -4.29 7.89
CA VAL A 105 11.98 -2.96 8.35
C VAL A 105 11.54 -3.02 9.80
N SER A 106 12.30 -2.37 10.68
CA SER A 106 11.99 -2.29 12.12
C SER A 106 10.71 -1.47 12.38
N PRO A 107 10.03 -1.69 13.52
CA PRO A 107 8.86 -0.89 13.91
C PRO A 107 9.13 0.61 13.87
N GLY A 108 8.24 1.39 13.24
CA GLY A 108 8.39 2.84 13.08
C GLY A 108 9.46 3.28 12.09
N ALA A 109 10.24 2.36 11.52
CA ALA A 109 11.27 2.68 10.55
C ALA A 109 10.71 2.75 9.13
N THR A 110 11.38 3.55 8.30
CA THR A 110 11.12 3.67 6.87
C THR A 110 12.25 3.01 6.10
N MET A 111 11.89 2.22 5.09
CA MET A 111 12.83 1.58 4.18
C MET A 111 12.63 2.10 2.77
N ILE A 112 13.72 2.55 2.15
CA ILE A 112 13.77 3.11 0.80
C ILE A 112 14.40 2.11 -0.19
N ASN A 113 14.33 2.41 -1.49
CA ASN A 113 14.99 1.64 -2.55
C ASN A 113 14.51 0.20 -2.73
N ILE A 114 13.31 -0.14 -2.25
CA ILE A 114 12.71 -1.45 -2.51
C ILE A 114 12.40 -1.54 -4.01
N GLY A 115 12.94 -2.57 -4.67
CA GLY A 115 12.83 -2.75 -6.13
C GLY A 115 14.00 -2.20 -6.95
N GLN A 116 15.06 -1.65 -6.34
CA GLN A 116 16.25 -1.21 -7.10
C GLN A 116 17.18 -2.37 -7.50
N ASN A 117 17.17 -3.45 -6.71
CA ASN A 117 18.06 -4.59 -6.91
C ASN A 117 17.42 -5.74 -7.71
N ILE A 118 16.17 -5.60 -8.14
CA ILE A 118 15.52 -6.64 -8.96
C ILE A 118 15.97 -6.54 -10.43
N PRO A 119 16.03 -7.67 -11.17
CA PRO A 119 16.37 -7.70 -12.58
C PRO A 119 15.16 -7.34 -13.47
N LEU A 120 14.47 -6.25 -13.14
CA LEU A 120 13.34 -5.74 -13.92
C LEU A 120 13.62 -4.29 -14.30
N THR A 121 13.55 -4.01 -15.60
CA THR A 121 13.60 -2.65 -16.13
C THR A 121 12.18 -2.20 -16.45
N VAL A 122 11.77 -1.12 -15.82
CA VAL A 122 10.47 -0.47 -15.98
C VAL A 122 10.63 0.57 -17.09
N ASN A 123 9.72 0.61 -18.06
CA ASN A 123 9.69 1.68 -19.06
C ASN A 123 8.75 2.81 -18.57
N PRO A 124 9.28 3.95 -18.09
CA PRO A 124 8.46 5.06 -17.64
C PRO A 124 7.80 5.84 -18.79
N ALA A 125 8.31 5.74 -20.02
CA ALA A 125 7.88 6.56 -21.15
C ALA A 125 6.62 6.03 -21.86
N SER A 126 6.22 4.78 -21.62
CA SER A 126 5.19 4.08 -22.40
C SER A 126 3.86 3.86 -21.68
N ASN A 127 3.41 4.80 -20.83
CA ASN A 127 2.19 4.64 -20.02
C ASN A 127 2.18 3.33 -19.20
N GLY A 128 3.37 2.91 -18.73
CA GLY A 128 3.52 1.68 -17.97
C GLY A 128 2.72 1.74 -16.68
N TYR A 129 1.59 1.04 -16.65
CA TYR A 129 0.74 0.92 -15.47
C TYR A 129 1.04 -0.43 -14.80
N TYR A 130 1.60 -0.37 -13.60
CA TYR A 130 2.05 -1.55 -12.88
C TYR A 130 1.24 -1.70 -11.59
N ASN A 131 0.79 -2.91 -11.30
CA ASN A 131 0.34 -3.27 -9.97
C ASN A 131 1.46 -4.02 -9.25
N ILE A 132 1.75 -3.57 -8.04
CA ILE A 132 2.81 -4.12 -7.23
C ILE A 132 2.20 -4.63 -5.94
N LYS A 133 2.56 -5.85 -5.57
CA LYS A 133 2.20 -6.43 -4.28
C LYS A 133 3.45 -6.88 -3.55
N LEU A 134 3.70 -6.27 -2.40
CA LEU A 134 4.74 -6.67 -1.46
C LEU A 134 4.15 -7.68 -0.48
N THR A 135 4.88 -8.75 -0.19
CA THR A 135 4.47 -9.80 0.76
C THR A 135 5.57 -10.06 1.77
N THR A 136 5.20 -10.23 3.03
CA THR A 136 6.13 -10.45 4.14
C THR A 136 6.28 -11.94 4.49
N THR A 137 7.28 -12.27 5.30
CA THR A 137 7.50 -13.65 5.81
C THR A 137 6.27 -14.23 6.50
N ARG A 138 5.50 -13.41 7.21
CA ARG A 138 4.34 -13.88 7.98
C ARG A 138 3.03 -13.90 7.18
N GLY A 139 3.08 -13.44 5.93
CA GLY A 139 1.97 -13.52 4.96
C GLY A 139 1.18 -12.22 4.78
N ASN A 140 1.53 -11.14 5.48
CA ASN A 140 0.89 -9.85 5.25
C ASN A 140 1.33 -9.27 3.91
N SER A 141 0.42 -8.55 3.26
CA SER A 141 0.70 -8.01 1.93
C SER A 141 0.14 -6.61 1.75
N LEU A 142 0.89 -5.80 1.00
CA LEU A 142 0.51 -4.44 0.61
C LEU A 142 0.50 -4.38 -0.91
N GLN A 143 -0.63 -3.99 -1.48
CA GLN A 143 -0.82 -3.88 -2.91
C GLN A 143 -1.11 -2.42 -3.29
N PHE A 144 -0.42 -1.93 -4.32
CA PHE A 144 -0.56 -0.58 -4.81
C PHE A 144 -0.25 -0.52 -6.30
N ASN A 145 -0.69 0.56 -6.94
CA ASN A 145 -0.42 0.80 -8.35
C ASN A 145 0.73 1.82 -8.50
N MET A 146 1.50 1.67 -9.58
CA MET A 146 2.58 2.56 -9.96
C MET A 146 2.50 2.92 -11.44
N GLY A 147 2.92 4.15 -11.73
CA GLY A 147 2.76 4.73 -13.06
C GLY A 147 1.38 5.36 -13.25
N SER A 148 1.26 6.21 -14.25
CA SER A 148 -0.04 6.76 -14.62
C SER A 148 -0.79 5.68 -15.40
N PRO A 149 -1.93 5.13 -14.91
CA PRO A 149 -2.95 4.77 -15.87
C PRO A 149 -3.22 6.07 -16.64
N GLY A 150 -3.31 6.05 -17.96
CA GLY A 150 -3.48 7.27 -18.75
C GLY A 150 -4.48 8.26 -18.12
N VAL A 151 -4.26 9.56 -18.32
CA VAL A 151 -5.02 10.71 -17.75
C VAL A 151 -6.32 10.30 -17.05
N LYS A 152 -6.25 10.04 -15.74
CA LYS A 152 -7.46 9.80 -14.95
C LYS A 152 -8.04 11.16 -14.53
N PRO A 153 -9.36 11.38 -14.67
CA PRO A 153 -9.98 12.62 -14.26
C PRO A 153 -9.89 12.76 -12.74
N LEU A 154 -8.97 13.60 -12.28
CA LEU A 154 -8.94 14.07 -10.90
C LEU A 154 -10.09 15.05 -10.71
N PHE A 155 -10.72 15.02 -9.53
CA PHE A 155 -11.67 16.06 -9.19
C PHE A 155 -10.88 17.31 -8.81
N MET A 156 -10.97 18.35 -9.64
CA MET A 156 -10.24 19.60 -9.49
C MET A 156 -11.23 20.74 -9.38
N GLN A 157 -11.06 21.60 -8.37
CA GLN A 157 -11.91 22.75 -8.14
C GLN A 157 -11.05 24.00 -7.91
N LEU A 158 -11.36 25.07 -8.63
CA LEU A 158 -10.71 26.37 -8.48
C LEU A 158 -11.72 27.37 -7.89
N MET A 159 -11.31 28.12 -6.87
CA MET A 159 -12.15 29.12 -6.22
C MET A 159 -11.34 30.37 -5.85
N PHE A 160 -12.02 31.52 -5.86
CA PHE A 160 -11.43 32.83 -5.62
C PHE A 160 -12.09 33.48 -4.40
N LEU A 161 -11.28 34.09 -3.54
CA LEU A 161 -11.71 34.74 -2.31
C LEU A 161 -11.06 36.13 -2.22
N PRO A 162 -11.84 37.23 -2.23
CA PRO A 162 -13.28 37.29 -2.47
C PRO A 162 -13.65 36.97 -3.92
N ASN A 163 -14.88 36.48 -4.14
CA ASN A 163 -15.36 36.07 -5.47
C ASN A 163 -15.74 37.24 -6.39
N LYS A 164 -15.89 38.45 -5.84
CA LYS A 164 -16.10 39.72 -6.55
C LYS A 164 -15.47 40.85 -5.75
N SER A 165 -14.80 41.77 -6.43
CA SER A 165 -14.32 43.02 -5.82
C SER A 165 -14.34 44.12 -6.87
N SER A 166 -14.76 45.32 -6.46
CA SER A 166 -14.73 46.56 -7.24
C SER A 166 -13.58 47.48 -6.84
N VAL A 167 -12.69 47.05 -5.93
CA VAL A 167 -11.67 47.88 -5.28
C VAL A 167 -10.27 47.44 -5.72
N THR A 168 -9.45 48.42 -6.15
CA THR A 168 -8.03 48.26 -6.47
C THR A 168 -7.18 48.02 -5.23
N GLY A 169 -6.14 47.18 -5.35
CA GLY A 169 -5.19 46.91 -4.28
C GLY A 169 -5.65 45.84 -3.29
N LEU A 170 -6.73 45.12 -3.60
CA LEU A 170 -7.25 44.06 -2.74
C LEU A 170 -6.50 42.75 -2.95
N ASN A 171 -6.18 42.07 -1.85
CA ASN A 171 -5.55 40.76 -1.86
C ASN A 171 -6.58 39.69 -2.24
N VAL A 172 -6.40 39.09 -3.41
CA VAL A 172 -7.23 37.98 -3.91
C VAL A 172 -6.52 36.68 -3.60
N THR A 173 -7.18 35.79 -2.87
CA THR A 173 -6.71 34.43 -2.64
C THR A 173 -7.33 33.49 -3.67
N LEU A 174 -6.48 32.77 -4.41
CA LEU A 174 -6.85 31.65 -5.25
C LEU A 174 -6.65 30.36 -4.47
N LEU A 175 -7.68 29.53 -4.36
CA LEU A 175 -7.57 28.18 -3.83
C LEU A 175 -7.84 27.18 -4.95
N TYR A 176 -6.95 26.22 -5.10
CA TYR A 176 -7.09 25.09 -6.02
C TYR A 176 -7.09 23.80 -5.22
N LEU A 177 -8.21 23.10 -5.27
CA LEU A 177 -8.43 21.85 -4.56
C LEU A 177 -8.30 20.71 -5.56
N VAL A 178 -7.47 19.72 -5.23
CA VAL A 178 -7.27 18.51 -6.03
C VAL A 178 -7.60 17.31 -5.16
N THR A 179 -8.66 16.59 -5.50
CA THR A 179 -9.11 15.41 -4.75
C THR A 179 -8.79 14.14 -5.53
N ASN A 180 -8.11 13.20 -4.87
CA ASN A 180 -7.85 11.87 -5.43
C ASN A 180 -9.10 11.00 -5.24
N ASN A 181 -9.96 10.95 -6.26
CA ASN A 181 -11.18 10.14 -6.31
C ASN A 181 -10.94 8.70 -6.83
N SER A 182 -9.69 8.22 -6.85
CA SER A 182 -9.39 6.87 -7.33
C SER A 182 -10.03 5.80 -6.44
N THR A 183 -10.81 4.90 -7.03
CA THR A 183 -11.43 3.75 -6.34
C THR A 183 -10.47 2.61 -6.03
N SER A 184 -9.36 2.52 -6.78
CA SER A 184 -8.21 1.71 -6.41
C SER A 184 -7.34 2.50 -5.43
N ASN A 185 -6.73 1.87 -4.41
CA ASN A 185 -5.79 2.46 -3.42
C ASN A 185 -4.51 3.04 -4.07
N ASN A 186 -4.69 3.93 -5.03
CA ASN A 186 -3.66 4.52 -5.85
C ASN A 186 -3.15 5.76 -5.13
N LEU A 187 -1.87 5.74 -4.79
CA LEU A 187 -1.19 6.87 -4.21
C LEU A 187 -0.71 7.76 -5.34
N LEU A 188 -1.29 8.95 -5.49
CA LEU A 188 -0.71 9.93 -6.42
C LEU A 188 0.53 10.52 -5.77
N THR A 189 1.59 10.69 -6.55
CA THR A 189 2.86 11.24 -6.07
C THR A 189 3.25 12.46 -6.88
N ASN A 190 4.02 13.36 -6.26
CA ASN A 190 4.54 14.58 -6.89
C ASN A 190 3.44 15.46 -7.54
N ILE A 191 2.37 15.76 -6.79
CA ILE A 191 1.29 16.62 -7.28
C ILE A 191 1.77 18.06 -7.27
N GLN A 192 1.86 18.66 -8.45
CA GLN A 192 2.25 20.04 -8.67
C GLN A 192 1.17 20.76 -9.48
N PRO A 193 0.69 21.93 -9.04
CA PRO A 193 -0.29 22.68 -9.78
C PRO A 193 0.39 23.41 -10.94
N GLN A 194 -0.21 23.35 -12.12
CA GLN A 194 0.20 24.15 -13.26
C GLN A 194 -0.95 25.10 -13.57
N LEU A 195 -0.77 26.39 -13.27
CA LEU A 195 -1.71 27.44 -13.64
C LEU A 195 -1.10 28.30 -14.73
N SER A 196 -1.91 28.64 -15.73
CA SER A 196 -1.52 29.63 -16.72
C SER A 196 -1.38 31.01 -16.07
N SER A 197 -0.59 31.88 -16.70
CA SER A 197 -0.50 33.27 -16.25
C SER A 197 -1.88 33.94 -16.37
N PRO A 198 -2.30 34.75 -15.37
CA PRO A 198 -3.58 35.44 -15.42
C PRO A 198 -3.67 36.33 -16.66
N VAL A 199 -4.82 36.29 -17.34
CA VAL A 199 -5.11 37.18 -18.46
C VAL A 199 -6.09 38.24 -17.99
N CYS A 200 -5.70 39.50 -18.14
CA CYS A 200 -6.51 40.65 -17.75
C CYS A 200 -6.95 41.46 -18.97
N THR A 201 -8.16 42.01 -18.92
CA THR A 201 -8.67 42.95 -19.93
C THR A 201 -8.40 44.40 -19.53
N GLY A 202 -8.23 45.27 -20.53
CA GLY A 202 -8.01 46.70 -20.32
C GLY A 202 -6.66 47.00 -19.66
N THR A 203 -6.66 47.88 -18.66
CA THR A 203 -5.46 48.24 -17.86
C THR A 203 -5.32 47.39 -16.59
N GLY A 204 -6.08 46.29 -16.50
CA GLY A 204 -6.06 45.40 -15.35
C GLY A 204 -4.75 44.63 -15.27
N SER A 205 -4.26 44.42 -14.05
CA SER A 205 -3.10 43.57 -13.77
C SER A 205 -3.39 42.70 -12.57
N LEU A 206 -2.96 41.44 -12.64
CA LEU A 206 -2.96 40.53 -11.50
C LEU A 206 -1.51 40.17 -11.22
N THR A 207 -0.97 40.68 -10.11
CA THR A 207 0.41 40.41 -9.71
C THR A 207 0.41 39.34 -8.62
N SER A 208 1.14 38.25 -8.85
CA SER A 208 1.30 37.21 -7.83
C SER A 208 2.18 37.77 -6.72
N LEU A 209 1.67 37.80 -5.48
CA LEU A 209 2.50 38.06 -4.31
C LEU A 209 3.23 36.81 -3.87
N VAL A 210 2.49 35.70 -3.72
CA VAL A 210 2.98 34.44 -3.14
C VAL A 210 2.17 33.27 -3.68
N GLY A 211 2.80 32.17 -4.06
CA GLY A 211 2.14 30.90 -4.38
C GLY A 211 2.76 30.17 -5.56
N PRO A 212 2.53 28.85 -5.70
CA PRO A 212 1.67 28.01 -4.85
C PRO A 212 2.26 27.76 -3.46
N VAL A 213 1.42 27.80 -2.43
CA VAL A 213 1.74 27.32 -1.07
C VAL A 213 0.75 26.22 -0.68
N PRO A 214 1.21 24.98 -0.38
CA PRO A 214 2.57 24.49 -0.62
C PRO A 214 2.87 24.37 -2.13
N ALA A 215 4.15 24.41 -2.53
CA ALA A 215 4.51 24.34 -3.96
C ALA A 215 4.18 22.97 -4.60
N GLN A 216 4.18 21.92 -3.78
CA GLN A 216 3.89 20.55 -4.19
C GLN A 216 3.35 19.73 -3.02
N TYR A 217 2.57 18.70 -3.33
CA TYR A 217 2.27 17.62 -2.39
C TYR A 217 3.07 16.36 -2.78
N PRO A 218 3.89 15.80 -1.87
CA PRO A 218 4.69 14.63 -2.17
C PRO A 218 3.83 13.41 -2.46
N THR A 219 2.71 13.27 -1.75
CA THR A 219 1.76 12.17 -1.88
C THR A 219 0.33 12.65 -1.65
N LEU A 220 -0.63 11.99 -2.32
CA LEU A 220 -2.05 12.20 -2.14
C LEU A 220 -2.77 10.83 -2.14
N PRO A 221 -3.10 10.27 -0.97
CA PRO A 221 -3.82 9.01 -0.85
C PRO A 221 -5.21 9.07 -1.48
N SER A 222 -5.79 7.91 -1.81
CA SER A 222 -7.20 7.83 -2.23
C SER A 222 -8.12 8.45 -1.18
N GLY A 223 -9.09 9.24 -1.62
CA GLY A 223 -10.04 9.97 -0.77
C GLY A 223 -9.49 11.24 -0.13
N SER A 224 -8.21 11.57 -0.32
CA SER A 224 -7.59 12.78 0.24
C SER A 224 -7.66 13.97 -0.73
N THR A 225 -7.60 15.19 -0.18
CA THR A 225 -7.60 16.46 -0.93
C THR A 225 -6.34 17.27 -0.66
N ALA A 226 -5.66 17.67 -1.73
CA ALA A 226 -4.57 18.65 -1.71
C ALA A 226 -5.14 20.05 -1.95
N ILE A 227 -4.63 21.06 -1.25
CA ILE A 227 -5.08 22.45 -1.37
C ILE A 227 -3.87 23.32 -1.69
N PHE A 228 -3.89 23.95 -2.85
CA PHE A 228 -2.88 24.92 -3.26
C PHE A 228 -3.44 26.33 -3.14
N LYS A 229 -2.64 27.23 -2.57
CA LYS A 229 -3.01 28.63 -2.37
C LYS A 229 -2.08 29.57 -3.13
N TRP A 230 -2.66 30.55 -3.82
CA TRP A 230 -1.95 31.72 -4.32
C TRP A 230 -2.58 32.99 -3.76
N ASN A 231 -1.74 33.96 -3.45
CA ASN A 231 -2.15 35.31 -3.09
C ASN A 231 -1.75 36.22 -4.25
N TYR A 232 -2.73 36.92 -4.79
CA TYR A 232 -2.58 37.91 -5.84
C TYR A 232 -2.99 39.28 -5.34
N VAL A 233 -2.43 40.33 -5.93
CA VAL A 233 -2.97 41.69 -5.83
C VAL A 233 -3.54 42.10 -7.17
N PHE A 234 -4.79 42.55 -7.13
CA PHE A 234 -5.49 43.11 -8.27
C PHE A 234 -5.19 44.61 -8.40
N GLY A 235 -4.69 45.02 -9.56
CA GLY A 235 -4.49 46.41 -9.95
C GLY A 235 -5.32 46.78 -11.18
N GLY A 236 -5.82 48.00 -11.24
CA GLY A 236 -6.57 48.54 -12.39
C GLY A 236 -8.04 48.88 -12.09
N ALA A 237 -8.68 49.65 -12.97
CA ALA A 237 -10.03 50.16 -12.75
C ALA A 237 -11.10 49.07 -12.50
N ALA A 238 -12.18 49.43 -11.80
CA ALA A 238 -13.27 48.52 -11.41
C ALA A 238 -13.99 47.82 -12.59
N THR A 239 -13.79 48.29 -13.82
CA THR A 239 -14.34 47.70 -15.06
C THR A 239 -13.46 46.60 -15.65
N ASN A 240 -12.21 46.49 -15.22
CA ASN A 240 -11.26 45.50 -15.73
C ASN A 240 -11.57 44.11 -15.17
N LYS A 241 -11.38 43.07 -15.99
CA LYS A 241 -11.62 41.68 -15.60
C LYS A 241 -10.34 40.88 -15.78
N CYS A 242 -9.97 40.08 -14.78
CA CYS A 242 -8.90 39.10 -14.90
C CYS A 242 -9.47 37.69 -14.77
N TYR A 243 -8.98 36.77 -15.59
CA TYR A 243 -9.33 35.36 -15.57
C TYR A 243 -8.07 34.51 -15.59
N ILE A 244 -8.16 33.32 -14.99
CA ILE A 244 -7.09 32.34 -14.95
C ILE A 244 -7.63 31.07 -15.60
N THR A 245 -6.88 30.53 -16.56
CA THR A 245 -7.22 29.31 -17.30
C THR A 245 -6.43 28.11 -16.83
#